data_AF-A0AAW2WIM6-F1
#
_entry.id   AF-A0AAW2WIM6-F1
#
_cell.length_a   1.000
_cell.length_b   1.000
_cell.length_c   1.000
_cell.angle_alpha   90.00
_cell.angle_beta   90.00
_cell.angle_gamma   90.00
#
_symmetry.space_group_name_H-M   'P 1'
#
loop_
_entity.id
_entity.type
_entity.pdbx_description
1 polymer ?
#
loop_
_entity_poly.entity_id
_entity_poly.type
_entity_poly.pdbx_seq_one_letter_code
_entity_poly.pdbx_strand_id
1 'polypeptide(L)' 'MAKAYNSKVRRRGFQVGDLVLRRADATKNLGKLDAKWKGPYQVTGVIGSGTYKLQKDGWQRSPTHLEHR' A
#
# COMPACT_ATOMS: atom_id res chain seq x y z
N MET A 1 25.42 4.67 8.71
CA MET A 1 24.88 3.49 7.98
C MET A 1 23.51 3.75 7.33
N ALA A 2 22.48 4.25 8.03
CA ALA A 2 21.12 4.44 7.45
C ALA A 2 21.02 5.33 6.19
N LYS A 3 21.91 6.34 6.04
CA LYS A 3 21.94 7.24 4.87
C LYS A 3 22.25 6.52 3.54
N ALA A 4 23.05 5.45 3.56
CA ALA A 4 23.43 4.72 2.34
C ALA A 4 22.25 3.87 1.81
N TYR A 5 21.53 3.19 2.72
CA TYR A 5 20.40 2.31 2.37
C TYR A 5 19.15 3.07 1.91
N ASN A 6 18.90 4.26 2.48
CA ASN A 6 17.72 5.07 2.16
C ASN A 6 17.95 6.08 1.04
N SER A 7 19.11 6.04 0.37
CA SER A 7 19.47 6.98 -0.71
C SER A 7 18.46 7.00 -1.87
N LYS A 8 17.72 5.91 -2.08
CA LYS A 8 16.68 5.78 -3.11
C LYS A 8 15.25 6.08 -2.61
N VAL A 9 15.08 6.36 -1.31
CA VAL A 9 13.76 6.63 -0.73
C VAL A 9 13.35 8.06 -1.06
N ARG A 10 12.44 8.22 -2.01
CA ARG A 10 11.81 9.51 -2.31
C ARG A 10 10.57 9.69 -1.45
N ARG A 11 10.55 10.73 -0.61
CA ARG A 11 9.33 11.13 0.08
C ARG A 11 8.31 11.56 -0.98
N ARG A 12 7.17 10.87 -1.03
CA ARG A 12 6.04 11.19 -1.91
C ARG A 12 4.83 11.51 -1.04
N GLY A 13 4.18 12.64 -1.31
CA GLY A 13 2.86 12.94 -0.77
C GLY A 13 1.78 12.27 -1.62
N PHE A 14 0.69 11.84 -1.00
CA PHE A 14 -0.50 11.36 -1.69
C PHE A 14 -1.58 12.45 -1.68
N GLN A 15 -2.41 12.45 -2.71
CA GLN A 15 -3.54 13.35 -2.86
C GLN A 15 -4.85 12.58 -2.77
N VAL A 16 -5.96 13.30 -2.52
CA VAL A 16 -7.29 12.71 -2.54
C VAL A 16 -7.57 12.14 -3.94
N GLY A 17 -8.06 10.90 -4.00
CA GLY A 17 -8.26 10.13 -5.24
C GLY A 17 -7.12 9.20 -5.60
N ASP A 18 -5.93 9.33 -4.98
CA ASP A 18 -4.82 8.41 -5.23
C ASP A 18 -5.16 6.99 -4.73
N LEU A 19 -4.79 6.00 -5.54
CA LEU A 19 -4.82 4.59 -5.14
C LEU A 19 -3.49 4.18 -4.52
N VAL A 20 -3.55 3.63 -3.31
CA VAL A 20 -2.39 3.24 -2.52
C VAL A 20 -2.55 1.84 -1.92
N LEU A 21 -1.43 1.15 -1.72
CA LEU A 21 -1.40 -0.13 -1.00
C LEU A 21 -1.06 0.12 0.47
N ARG A 22 -1.77 -0.54 1.39
CA ARG A 22 -1.46 -0.47 2.83
C ARG A 22 -0.56 -1.63 3.23
N ARG A 23 0.50 -1.38 4.01
CA ARG A 23 1.32 -2.48 4.54
C ARG A 23 0.46 -3.40 5.43
N ALA A 24 0.63 -4.71 5.27
CA ALA A 24 -0.02 -5.69 6.13
C ALA A 24 0.52 -5.58 7.56
N ASP A 25 -0.35 -5.82 8.54
CA ASP A 25 -0.02 -5.67 9.95
C ASP A 25 1.00 -6.75 10.33
N ALA A 26 2.22 -6.33 10.71
CA ALA A 26 3.33 -7.25 11.00
C ALA A 26 3.11 -8.13 12.25
N THR A 27 2.11 -7.79 13.07
CA THR A 27 1.70 -8.55 14.25
C THR A 27 0.74 -9.69 13.92
N LYS A 28 0.20 -9.73 12.70
CA LYS A 28 -0.53 -10.91 12.23
C LYS A 28 0.50 -11.92 11.74
N ASN A 29 0.27 -13.20 12.05
CA ASN A 29 1.07 -14.32 11.53
C ASN A 29 0.93 -14.38 10.01
N LEU A 30 1.71 -13.56 9.30
CA LEU A 30 1.88 -13.61 7.85
C LEU A 30 2.91 -14.72 7.59
N GLY A 31 2.46 -15.80 6.96
CA GLY A 31 3.34 -16.84 6.45
C GLY A 31 4.36 -16.27 5.46
N LYS A 32 5.42 -17.03 5.18
CA LYS A 32 6.52 -16.62 4.30
C LYS A 32 6.06 -16.16 2.90
N LEU A 33 4.90 -16.62 2.46
CA LEU A 33 4.29 -16.34 1.15
C LEU A 33 3.04 -15.44 1.24
N ASP A 34 2.69 -14.94 2.42
CA ASP A 34 1.57 -14.02 2.56
C ASP A 34 1.89 -12.63 2.00
N ALA A 35 0.88 -11.99 1.44
CA ALA A 35 1.02 -10.67 0.85
C ALA A 35 1.39 -9.62 1.92
N LYS A 36 2.56 -8.99 1.76
CA LYS A 36 3.04 -7.90 2.64
C LYS A 36 2.25 -6.60 2.49
N TRP A 37 1.41 -6.50 1.47
CA TRP A 37 0.61 -5.33 1.13
C TRP A 37 -0.85 -5.74 0.93
N LYS A 38 -1.77 -4.93 1.46
CA LYS A 38 -3.22 -5.12 1.36
C LYS A 38 -3.82 -4.08 0.43
N GLY A 39 -4.69 -4.57 -0.46
CA GLY A 39 -5.69 -3.85 -1.26
C GLY A 39 -5.18 -2.68 -2.09
N PRO A 40 -5.92 -2.25 -3.12
CA PRO A 40 -5.95 -0.84 -3.45
C PRO A 40 -6.89 -0.11 -2.47
N TYR A 41 -6.40 0.95 -1.84
CA TYR A 41 -7.19 1.88 -1.05
C TYR A 41 -7.19 3.23 -1.75
N GLN A 42 -8.32 3.92 -1.73
CA GLN A 42 -8.40 5.29 -2.20
C GLN A 42 -8.13 6.24 -1.03
N VAL A 43 -7.27 7.24 -1.25
CA VAL A 43 -7.10 8.34 -0.32
C VAL A 43 -8.31 9.24 -0.40
N THR A 44 -9.07 9.37 0.69
CA THR A 44 -10.27 10.23 0.77
C THR A 44 -10.02 11.52 1.53
N GLY A 45 -8.87 11.65 2.18
CA GLY A 45 -8.47 12.86 2.88
C GLY A 45 -7.01 12.85 3.29
N VAL A 46 -6.42 14.04 3.33
CA VAL A 46 -5.09 14.28 3.89
C VAL A 46 -5.27 14.94 5.25
N ILE A 47 -4.85 14.27 6.32
CA ILE A 47 -4.97 14.80 7.69
C ILE A 47 -3.73 15.62 8.07
N GLY A 48 -2.56 15.23 7.57
CA GLY A 48 -1.30 15.91 7.83
C GLY A 48 -0.16 15.30 7.03
N SER A 49 1.07 15.80 7.23
CA SER A 49 2.26 15.34 6.51
C SER A 49 2.58 13.88 6.86
N GLY A 50 2.02 12.94 6.10
CA GLY A 50 2.20 11.50 6.28
C GLY A 50 0.97 10.74 6.83
N THR A 51 -0.13 11.43 7.11
CA THR A 51 -1.36 10.80 7.65
C THR A 51 -2.51 11.01 6.67
N TYR A 52 -3.11 9.91 6.23
CA TYR A 52 -4.13 9.88 5.19
C TYR A 52 -5.35 9.06 5.65
N LYS A 53 -6.55 9.53 5.29
CA LYS A 53 -7.78 8.74 5.39
C LYS A 53 -7.86 7.83 4.17
N LEU A 54 -8.06 6.54 4.42
CA LEU A 54 -8.15 5.52 3.39
C LEU A 54 -9.56 4.94 3.37
N GLN A 55 -10.14 4.86 2.19
CA GLN A 55 -11.37 4.10 1.94
C GLN A 55 -11.03 2.87 1.11
N LYS A 56 -11.56 1.72 1.54
CA LYS A 56 -11.55 0.53 0.70
C LYS A 56 -12.68 0.70 -0.29
N ASP A 57 -12.41 1.28 -1.44
CA ASP A 57 -13.38 1.21 -2.53
C ASP A 57 -13.49 -0.24 -2.98
N GLY A 58 -14.72 -0.65 -3.29
CA GLY A 58 -15.07 -1.99 -3.76
C GLY A 58 -14.46 -2.37 -5.11
N TRP A 59 -13.35 -1.74 -5.51
CA TRP A 59 -12.53 -2.12 -6.66
C TRP A 59 -11.77 -3.43 -6.35
N GLN A 60 -12.53 -4.45 -6.00
CA GLN A 60 -12.16 -5.83 -6.17
C GLN A 60 -12.32 -6.17 -7.64
N ARG A 61 -11.56 -5.52 -8.53
CA ARG A 61 -11.32 -6.11 -9.84
C ARG A 61 -10.45 -7.31 -9.60
N SER A 62 -11.13 -8.44 -9.65
CA SER A 62 -10.75 -9.79 -10.04
C SER A 62 -9.25 -10.10 -10.00
N PRO A 63 -8.84 -11.19 -9.34
CA PRO A 63 -7.48 -11.68 -9.44
C PRO A 63 -7.24 -12.12 -10.88
N THR A 64 -6.47 -11.37 -11.67
CA THR A 64 -5.87 -11.93 -12.88
C THR A 64 -4.69 -12.79 -12.44
N HIS A 65 -5.01 -13.98 -11.93
CA HIS A 65 -4.15 -15.14 -12.13
C HIS A 65 -4.27 -15.49 -13.61
N LEU A 66 -3.50 -14.79 -14.43
CA LEU A 66 -3.23 -15.20 -15.81
C LEU A 66 -2.33 -16.43 -15.70
N GLU A 67 -2.96 -17.61 -15.71
CA GLU A 67 -2.30 -18.83 -16.13
C GLU A 67 -1.76 -18.59 -17.54
N HIS A 68 -0.45 -18.65 -17.71
CA HIS A 68 0.13 -18.95 -19.01
C HIS A 68 1.29 -19.93 -18.82
N ARG A 69 0.89 -21.20 -18.95
CA ARG A 69 1.55 -22.29 -19.70
C ARG A 69 2.79 -22.96 -19.10
#